data_AF-A0A1H9E708-F1
#
_entry.id   AF-A0A1H9E708-F1
#
_cell.length_a   1.000
_cell.length_b   1.000
_cell.length_c   1.000
_cell.angle_alpha   90.00
_cell.angle_beta   90.00
_cell.angle_gamma   90.00
#
_symmetry.space_group_name_H-M   'P 1'
#
loop_
_entity.id
_entity.type
_entity.pdbx_description
1 polymer ?
#
loop_
_entity_poly.entity_id
_entity_poly.type
_entity_poly.pdbx_seq_one_letter_code
_entity_poly.pdbx_strand_id
1 'polypeptide(L)'
;MEAFPRVSFEEPADLDTLLNTHFADRVVRKDLTQRVKEGANVPVYVLEYLLGMYCASDDQEVIDQGLKNVKTILTDNYVRPDEAEKVKSLVRERGSFKVIDRVTVRLNEKQDCYEAAFSNLGIKDAEISAGIVKEHEKLLVGGIWVIATVTAPRPKR
;
A
#
# COMPACT_ATOMS: atom_id res chain seq x y z
N MET A 1 56.85 -31.99 3.91
CA MET A 1 56.13 -30.84 4.48
C MET A 1 54.99 -30.52 3.53
N GLU A 2 53.79 -31.05 3.81
CA GLU A 2 52.59 -30.71 3.04
C GLU A 2 51.91 -29.52 3.70
N ALA A 3 51.63 -28.49 2.90
CA ALA A 3 50.92 -27.31 3.35
C ALA A 3 49.44 -27.66 3.56
N PHE A 4 48.91 -27.37 4.76
CA PHE A 4 47.50 -27.53 5.05
C PHE A 4 46.65 -26.61 4.15
N PRO A 5 45.51 -27.08 3.63
CA PRO A 5 44.62 -26.26 2.83
C PRO A 5 44.05 -25.13 3.70
N ARG A 6 44.12 -23.89 3.21
CA ARG A 6 43.42 -22.77 3.82
C ARG A 6 41.92 -23.03 3.69
N VAL A 7 41.26 -23.28 4.82
CA VAL A 7 39.80 -23.19 4.91
C VAL A 7 39.45 -21.72 4.68
N SER A 8 38.87 -21.39 3.54
CA SER A 8 38.23 -20.10 3.31
C SER A 8 36.98 -20.05 4.17
N PHE A 9 37.01 -19.28 5.25
CA PHE A 9 35.79 -18.88 5.92
C PHE A 9 35.09 -17.88 4.99
N GLU A 10 33.94 -18.27 4.43
CA GLU A 10 33.04 -17.29 3.83
C GLU A 10 32.69 -16.29 4.93
N GLU A 11 32.95 -15.00 4.70
CA GLU A 11 32.47 -13.97 5.60
C GLU A 11 30.94 -14.12 5.68
N PRO A 12 30.37 -14.12 6.89
CA PRO A 12 28.92 -14.17 7.03
C PRO A 12 28.35 -13.01 6.22
N ALA A 13 27.39 -13.31 5.34
CA ALA A 13 26.73 -12.32 4.52
C ALA A 13 26.27 -11.14 5.40
N ASP A 14 26.46 -9.92 4.90
CA ASP A 14 26.10 -8.71 5.63
C ASP A 14 24.63 -8.74 6.07
N LEU A 15 24.34 -8.10 7.21
CA LEU A 15 23.00 -8.14 7.81
C LEU A 15 21.94 -7.64 6.83
N ASP A 16 22.24 -6.59 6.06
CA ASP A 16 21.30 -6.03 5.07
C ASP A 16 21.04 -7.03 3.95
N THR A 17 22.06 -7.76 3.49
CA THR A 17 21.91 -8.84 2.50
C THR A 17 21.04 -9.97 3.04
N LEU A 18 21.26 -10.40 4.28
CA LEU A 18 20.46 -11.46 4.92
C LEU A 18 19.00 -11.01 5.14
N LEU A 19 18.79 -9.77 5.54
CA LEU A 19 17.46 -9.18 5.73
C LEU A 19 16.70 -9.12 4.41
N ASN A 20 17.32 -8.60 3.35
CA ASN A 20 16.69 -8.57 2.02
C ASN A 20 16.42 -9.98 1.47
N THR A 21 17.32 -10.95 1.74
CA THR A 21 17.16 -12.33 1.24
C THR A 21 16.01 -13.07 1.92
N HIS A 22 15.86 -12.93 3.25
CA HIS A 22 14.89 -13.70 4.02
C HIS A 22 13.58 -12.95 4.32
N PHE A 23 13.58 -11.62 4.20
CA PHE A 23 12.49 -10.75 4.64
C PHE A 23 12.23 -9.58 3.69
N ALA A 24 12.46 -9.74 2.39
CA ALA A 24 12.30 -8.68 1.38
C ALA A 24 11.02 -7.84 1.58
N ASP A 25 9.86 -8.47 1.79
CA ASP A 25 8.55 -7.81 1.95
C ASP A 25 8.33 -7.14 3.33
N ARG A 26 9.29 -7.27 4.25
CA ARG A 26 9.23 -6.78 5.63
C ARG A 26 10.36 -5.82 5.99
N VAL A 27 11.29 -5.58 5.07
CA VAL A 27 12.43 -4.69 5.26
C VAL A 27 12.17 -3.40 4.51
N VAL A 28 12.39 -2.27 5.18
CA VAL A 28 12.17 -0.95 4.59
C VAL A 28 13.44 -0.11 4.75
N ARG A 29 13.98 0.30 3.61
CA ARG A 29 15.07 1.27 3.53
C ARG A 29 14.59 2.67 3.91
N LYS A 30 14.89 3.09 5.15
CA LYS A 30 14.42 4.35 5.74
C LYS A 30 14.98 5.60 5.06
N ASP A 31 16.16 5.51 4.46
CA ASP A 31 16.76 6.57 3.67
C ASP A 31 15.91 6.93 2.43
N LEU A 32 15.30 5.93 1.79
CA LEU A 32 14.41 6.12 0.65
C LEU A 32 13.09 6.81 1.03
N THR A 33 12.60 6.59 2.25
CA THR A 33 11.37 7.21 2.74
C THR A 33 11.46 8.73 2.74
N GLN A 34 12.61 9.29 3.10
CA GLN A 34 12.83 10.74 3.09
C GLN A 34 12.77 11.31 1.67
N ARG A 35 13.39 10.64 0.69
CA ARG A 35 13.41 11.04 -0.73
C ARG A 35 12.02 11.09 -1.37
N VAL A 36 11.07 10.29 -0.90
CA VAL A 36 9.68 10.25 -1.43
C VAL A 36 8.77 11.28 -0.73
N LYS A 37 9.03 11.58 0.54
CA LYS A 37 8.19 12.46 1.36
C LYS A 37 8.12 13.90 0.85
N GLU A 38 9.16 14.37 0.15
CA GLU A 38 9.28 15.76 -0.32
C GLU A 38 8.23 16.18 -1.36
N GLY A 39 7.42 15.26 -1.89
CA GLY A 39 6.43 15.57 -2.94
C GLY A 39 4.95 15.42 -2.55
N ALA A 40 4.60 14.88 -1.38
CA ALA A 40 3.21 14.58 -1.05
C ALA A 40 2.91 14.54 0.45
N ASN A 41 1.74 15.05 0.86
CA ASN A 41 1.24 14.95 2.23
C ASN A 41 0.62 13.55 2.48
N VAL A 42 1.45 12.53 2.36
CA VAL A 42 1.09 11.11 2.53
C VAL A 42 1.66 10.62 3.86
N PRO A 43 0.89 9.87 4.68
CA PRO A 43 1.42 9.32 5.92
C PRO A 43 2.65 8.42 5.69
N VAL A 44 3.65 8.55 6.56
CA VAL A 44 4.95 7.87 6.42
C VAL A 44 4.80 6.36 6.27
N TYR A 45 3.95 5.71 7.06
CA TYR A 45 3.75 4.25 6.99
C TYR A 45 3.15 3.78 5.65
N VAL A 46 2.41 4.62 4.92
CA VAL A 46 1.93 4.28 3.57
C VAL A 46 3.11 4.27 2.59
N LEU A 47 4.01 5.25 2.71
CA LEU A 47 5.23 5.30 1.92
C LEU A 47 6.13 4.10 2.22
N GLU A 48 6.31 3.78 3.51
CA GLU A 48 7.13 2.65 3.95
C GLU A 48 6.57 1.32 3.44
N TYR A 49 5.25 1.13 3.47
CA TYR A 49 4.61 -0.05 2.90
C TYR A 49 4.90 -0.19 1.39
N LEU A 50 4.74 0.89 0.62
CA LEU A 50 5.05 0.89 -0.81
C LEU A 50 6.54 0.63 -1.07
N LEU A 51 7.43 1.25 -0.30
CA LEU A 51 8.87 1.05 -0.42
C LEU A 51 9.29 -0.38 -0.07
N GLY A 52 8.71 -0.99 0.98
CA GLY A 52 8.97 -2.40 1.30
C GLY A 52 8.54 -3.35 0.19
N MET A 53 7.49 -3.02 -0.58
CA MET A 53 7.06 -3.85 -1.71
C MET A 53 7.92 -3.68 -2.97
N TYR A 54 8.43 -2.47 -3.25
CA TYR A 54 9.06 -2.15 -4.54
C TYR A 54 10.56 -1.85 -4.46
N CYS A 55 11.12 -1.65 -3.28
CA CYS A 55 12.52 -1.26 -3.05
C CYS A 55 13.26 -2.19 -2.08
N ALA A 56 12.81 -3.44 -1.95
CA ALA A 56 13.45 -4.47 -1.12
C ALA A 56 14.64 -5.14 -1.84
N SER A 57 15.62 -4.34 -2.22
CA SER A 57 16.84 -4.78 -2.89
C SER A 57 17.98 -3.83 -2.55
N ASP A 58 19.21 -4.32 -2.69
CA ASP A 58 20.47 -3.59 -2.62
C ASP A 58 20.98 -3.13 -4.01
N ASP A 59 20.42 -3.67 -5.09
CA ASP A 59 20.71 -3.25 -6.47
C ASP A 59 20.14 -1.86 -6.74
N GLN A 60 21.03 -0.93 -7.12
CA GLN A 60 20.69 0.47 -7.37
C GLN A 60 19.69 0.66 -8.51
N GLU A 61 19.77 -0.14 -9.59
CA GLU A 61 18.84 -0.07 -10.72
C GLU A 61 17.44 -0.53 -10.28
N VAL A 62 17.37 -1.61 -9.50
CA VAL A 62 16.11 -2.12 -8.94
C VAL A 62 15.48 -1.08 -8.01
N ILE A 63 16.28 -0.46 -7.15
CA ILE A 63 15.82 0.61 -6.25
C ILE A 63 15.27 1.80 -7.03
N ASP A 64 15.97 2.29 -8.05
CA ASP A 64 15.55 3.46 -8.80
C ASP A 64 14.26 3.19 -9.60
N GLN A 65 14.13 1.99 -10.17
CA GLN A 65 12.87 1.55 -10.80
C GLN A 65 11.75 1.41 -9.76
N GLY A 66 12.06 0.87 -8.57
CA GLY A 66 11.13 0.78 -7.45
C GLY A 66 10.59 2.15 -7.01
N LEU A 67 11.48 3.13 -6.84
CA LEU A 67 11.12 4.51 -6.51
C LEU A 67 10.21 5.14 -7.58
N LYS A 68 10.49 4.90 -8.86
CA LYS A 68 9.64 5.35 -9.96
C LYS A 68 8.25 4.73 -9.87
N ASN A 69 8.16 3.42 -9.60
CA ASN A 69 6.89 2.72 -9.43
C ASN A 69 6.09 3.29 -8.25
N VAL A 70 6.73 3.51 -7.09
CA VAL A 70 6.08 4.11 -5.91
C VAL A 70 5.52 5.49 -6.23
N LYS A 71 6.29 6.34 -6.92
CA LYS A 71 5.83 7.69 -7.33
C LYS A 71 4.62 7.61 -8.26
N THR A 72 4.63 6.69 -9.23
CA THR A 72 3.49 6.47 -10.13
C THR A 72 2.26 6.01 -9.36
N ILE A 73 2.41 5.01 -8.47
CA ILE A 73 1.30 4.48 -7.67
C ILE A 73 0.67 5.57 -6.80
N LEU A 74 1.48 6.40 -6.15
CA LEU A 74 0.99 7.52 -5.35
C LEU A 74 0.29 8.56 -6.24
N THR A 75 0.87 8.93 -7.37
CA THR A 75 0.28 9.91 -8.29
C THR A 75 -1.08 9.45 -8.82
N ASP A 76 -1.19 8.17 -9.17
CA ASP A 76 -2.37 7.64 -9.85
C ASP A 76 -3.47 7.22 -8.87
N ASN A 77 -3.11 6.73 -7.68
CA ASN A 77 -4.07 6.06 -6.79
C ASN A 77 -4.26 6.79 -5.45
N TYR A 78 -3.32 7.62 -4.98
CA TYR A 78 -3.52 8.34 -3.72
C TYR A 78 -4.60 9.39 -3.85
N VAL A 79 -5.64 9.26 -3.05
CA VAL A 79 -6.76 10.20 -3.10
C VAL A 79 -6.39 11.44 -2.29
N ARG A 80 -6.30 12.57 -2.98
CA ARG A 80 -6.23 13.89 -2.34
C ARG A 80 -7.64 14.41 -2.09
N PRO A 81 -7.99 14.89 -0.89
CA PRO A 81 -9.36 15.33 -0.58
C PRO A 81 -9.92 16.39 -1.53
N ASP A 82 -9.06 17.28 -2.03
CA ASP A 82 -9.40 18.32 -3.00
C ASP A 82 -9.64 17.79 -4.43
N GLU A 83 -9.13 16.59 -4.75
CA GLU A 83 -9.33 15.91 -6.03
C GLU A 83 -10.38 14.78 -5.96
N ALA A 84 -11.13 14.66 -4.86
CA ALA A 84 -12.05 13.54 -4.63
C ALA A 84 -13.09 13.35 -5.75
N GLU A 85 -13.68 14.44 -6.27
CA GLU A 85 -14.68 14.38 -7.35
C GLU A 85 -14.09 13.92 -8.68
N LYS A 86 -12.82 14.28 -8.97
CA LYS A 86 -12.10 13.78 -10.15
C LYS A 86 -11.93 12.26 -10.06
N VAL A 87 -11.54 11.73 -8.90
CA VAL A 87 -11.41 10.28 -8.70
C VAL A 87 -12.76 9.57 -8.80
N LYS A 88 -13.83 10.14 -8.25
CA LYS A 88 -15.20 9.58 -8.41
C LYS A 88 -15.63 9.54 -9.88
N SER A 89 -15.31 10.58 -10.66
CA SER A 89 -15.57 10.58 -12.12
C SER A 89 -14.83 9.43 -12.80
N LEU A 90 -13.55 9.21 -12.46
CA LEU A 90 -12.77 8.10 -13.01
C LEU A 90 -13.35 6.74 -12.64
N VAL A 91 -13.79 6.54 -11.39
CA VAL A 91 -14.49 5.30 -10.97
C VAL A 91 -15.73 5.08 -11.83
N ARG A 92 -16.54 6.12 -12.04
CA ARG A 92 -17.77 6.05 -12.84
C ARG A 92 -17.48 5.72 -14.31
N GLU A 93 -16.51 6.40 -14.92
CA GLU A 93 -16.17 6.24 -16.34
C GLU A 93 -15.51 4.89 -16.64
N ARG A 94 -14.64 4.41 -15.74
CA ARG A 94 -13.88 3.16 -15.92
C ARG A 94 -14.60 1.94 -15.34
N GLY A 95 -15.69 2.14 -14.60
CA GLY A 95 -16.41 1.09 -13.87
C GLY A 95 -15.71 0.59 -12.62
N SER A 96 -14.38 0.64 -12.56
CA SER A 96 -13.60 0.38 -11.35
C SER A 96 -12.29 1.17 -11.35
N PHE A 97 -11.80 1.51 -10.16
CA PHE A 97 -10.55 2.23 -9.98
C PHE A 97 -9.87 1.85 -8.67
N LYS A 98 -8.54 1.78 -8.67
CA LYS A 98 -7.76 1.55 -7.44
C LYS A 98 -7.52 2.88 -6.73
N VAL A 99 -7.63 2.87 -5.40
CA VAL A 99 -7.43 4.05 -4.56
C VAL A 99 -6.60 3.71 -3.34
N ILE A 100 -5.82 4.68 -2.89
CA ILE A 100 -5.15 4.67 -1.58
C ILE A 100 -5.84 5.71 -0.72
N ASP A 101 -6.56 5.22 0.30
CA ASP A 101 -7.37 6.04 1.19
C ASP A 101 -7.42 5.39 2.58
N ARG A 102 -7.82 6.16 3.60
CA ARG A 102 -8.16 5.65 4.91
C ARG A 102 -9.63 5.23 4.92
N VAL A 103 -9.87 3.96 5.23
CA VAL A 103 -11.20 3.35 5.26
C VAL A 103 -11.56 2.90 6.66
N THR A 104 -12.77 3.25 7.08
CA THR A 104 -13.47 2.71 8.26
C THR A 104 -14.71 1.97 7.79
N VAL A 105 -15.14 0.94 8.50
CA VAL A 105 -16.37 0.20 8.20
C VAL A 105 -17.30 0.25 9.40
N ARG A 106 -18.61 0.28 9.15
CA ARG A 106 -19.66 0.09 10.15
C ARG A 106 -20.71 -0.90 9.69
N LEU A 107 -21.38 -1.56 10.62
CA LEU A 107 -22.58 -2.35 10.34
C LEU A 107 -23.78 -1.40 10.20
N ASN A 108 -24.51 -1.48 9.09
CA ASN A 108 -25.80 -0.85 8.90
C ASN A 108 -26.90 -1.87 9.23
N GLU A 109 -27.35 -1.87 10.49
CA GLU A 109 -28.38 -2.80 10.99
C GLU A 109 -29.74 -2.62 10.30
N LYS A 110 -30.01 -1.45 9.69
CA LYS A 110 -31.28 -1.21 8.99
C LYS A 110 -31.34 -1.90 7.64
N GLN A 111 -30.19 -2.07 6.99
CA GLN A 111 -30.07 -2.67 5.66
C GLN A 111 -29.39 -4.04 5.70
N ASP A 112 -28.99 -4.50 6.90
CA ASP A 112 -28.27 -5.75 7.13
C ASP A 112 -27.02 -5.89 6.24
N CYS A 113 -26.25 -4.81 6.13
CA CYS A 113 -25.04 -4.76 5.32
C CYS A 113 -23.91 -3.99 6.02
N TYR A 114 -22.69 -4.16 5.55
CA TYR A 114 -21.55 -3.33 5.99
C TYR A 114 -21.36 -2.17 5.03
N GLU A 115 -21.06 -1.00 5.60
CA GLU A 115 -20.81 0.24 4.86
C GLU A 115 -19.39 0.75 5.18
N ALA A 116 -18.58 0.88 4.14
CA ALA A 116 -17.27 1.50 4.17
C ALA A 116 -17.39 3.01 3.98
N ALA A 117 -16.67 3.75 4.80
CA ALA A 117 -16.45 5.18 4.66
C ALA A 117 -14.99 5.44 4.28
N PHE A 118 -14.80 6.14 3.16
CA PHE A 118 -13.51 6.55 2.61
C PHE A 118 -13.25 8.00 2.99
N SER A 119 -12.16 8.24 3.71
CA SER A 119 -11.88 9.53 4.35
C SER A 119 -11.60 10.62 3.31
N ASN A 120 -10.75 10.35 2.33
CA ASN A 120 -10.33 11.33 1.33
C ASN A 120 -11.31 11.39 0.15
N LEU A 121 -11.88 10.25 -0.29
CA LEU A 121 -12.95 10.26 -1.28
C LEU A 121 -14.25 10.90 -0.76
N GLY A 122 -14.46 10.91 0.56
CA GLY A 122 -15.68 11.43 1.16
C GLY A 122 -16.92 10.58 0.89
N ILE A 123 -16.75 9.30 0.54
CA ILE A 123 -17.84 8.31 0.45
C ILE A 123 -18.12 7.79 1.87
N LYS A 124 -19.38 7.63 2.26
CA LYS A 124 -19.75 7.26 3.65
C LYS A 124 -20.56 5.97 3.78
N ASP A 125 -21.00 5.44 2.66
CA ASP A 125 -22.03 4.43 2.51
C ASP A 125 -21.69 3.43 1.39
N ALA A 126 -20.39 3.22 1.13
CA ALA A 126 -19.98 2.24 0.13
C ALA A 126 -20.24 0.82 0.66
N GLU A 127 -21.10 0.06 0.00
CA GLU A 127 -21.34 -1.34 0.39
C GLU A 127 -20.04 -2.16 0.30
N ILE A 128 -19.76 -2.93 1.35
CA ILE A 128 -18.59 -3.82 1.43
C ILE A 128 -19.03 -5.21 1.89
N SER A 129 -18.44 -6.25 1.31
CA SER A 129 -18.85 -7.63 1.63
C SER A 129 -18.42 -8.03 3.04
N ALA A 130 -19.26 -8.81 3.71
CA ALA A 130 -18.95 -9.35 5.04
C ALA A 130 -17.67 -10.21 5.06
N GLY A 131 -17.32 -10.84 3.93
CA GLY A 131 -16.08 -11.60 3.79
C GLY A 131 -14.84 -10.73 3.97
N ILE A 132 -14.79 -9.57 3.30
CA ILE A 132 -13.67 -8.62 3.43
C ILE A 132 -13.59 -8.09 4.87
N VAL A 133 -14.74 -7.79 5.49
CA VAL A 133 -14.78 -7.29 6.87
C VAL A 133 -14.26 -8.34 7.86
N LYS A 134 -14.64 -9.61 7.67
CA LYS A 134 -14.18 -10.73 8.51
C LYS A 134 -12.68 -10.97 8.38
N GLU A 135 -12.13 -10.82 7.18
CA GLU A 135 -10.68 -10.95 6.95
C GLU A 135 -9.89 -9.76 7.51
N HIS A 136 -10.53 -8.59 7.61
CA HIS A 136 -9.88 -7.33 7.97
C HIS A 136 -10.63 -6.60 9.09
N GLU A 137 -10.78 -7.24 10.25
CA GLU A 137 -11.55 -6.73 11.39
C GLU A 137 -11.12 -5.33 11.87
N LYS A 138 -9.85 -4.94 11.62
CA LYS A 138 -9.34 -3.59 11.93
C LYS A 138 -10.11 -2.46 11.22
N LEU A 139 -10.80 -2.77 10.11
CA LEU A 139 -11.69 -1.82 9.46
C LEU A 139 -12.82 -1.35 10.39
N LEU A 140 -13.25 -2.18 11.35
CA LEU A 140 -14.32 -1.86 12.31
C LEU A 140 -13.86 -1.06 13.55
N VAL A 141 -12.55 -1.03 13.86
CA VAL A 141 -12.04 -0.58 15.18
C VAL A 141 -11.24 0.74 15.11
N GLY A 142 -11.46 1.55 14.07
CA GLY A 142 -10.78 2.85 13.89
C GLY A 142 -10.26 3.12 12.48
N GLY A 143 -10.41 2.12 11.60
CA GLY A 143 -10.06 2.19 10.20
C GLY A 143 -8.55 2.15 9.94
N ILE A 144 -8.22 1.78 8.72
CA ILE A 144 -6.83 1.59 8.27
C ILE A 144 -6.65 2.21 6.89
N TRP A 145 -5.40 2.49 6.54
CA TRP A 145 -5.06 2.86 5.17
C TRP A 145 -5.06 1.61 4.30
N VAL A 146 -5.73 1.70 3.16
CA VAL A 146 -5.94 0.57 2.26
C VAL A 146 -5.54 0.96 0.85
N ILE A 147 -5.12 -0.04 0.08
CA ILE A 147 -5.17 0.01 -1.38
C ILE A 147 -6.42 -0.78 -1.79
N ALA A 148 -7.48 -0.09 -2.15
CA ALA A 148 -8.78 -0.71 -2.44
C ALA A 148 -9.19 -0.51 -3.90
N THR A 149 -9.90 -1.48 -4.45
CA THR A 149 -10.60 -1.31 -5.74
C THR A 149 -12.02 -0.85 -5.45
N VAL A 150 -12.36 0.35 -5.91
CA VAL A 150 -13.71 0.91 -5.81
C VAL A 150 -14.41 0.70 -7.15
N THR A 151 -15.62 0.15 -7.12
CA THR A 151 -16.44 -0.08 -8.31
C THR A 151 -17.59 0.92 -8.38
N ALA A 152 -17.89 1.39 -9.59
CA ALA A 152 -19.04 2.26 -9.81
C ALA A 152 -20.34 1.55 -9.40
N PRO A 153 -21.33 2.29 -8.86
CA PRO A 153 -22.64 1.74 -8.57
C PRO A 153 -23.25 1.13 -9.84
N ARG A 154 -23.83 -0.06 -9.73
CA ARG A 154 -24.63 -0.60 -10.83
C ARG A 154 -25.85 0.29 -11.02
N PRO A 155 -26.24 0.63 -12.26
CA PRO A 155 -27.48 1.35 -12.49
C PRO A 155 -28.63 0.54 -11.89
N LYS A 156 -29.47 1.19 -11.08
CA LYS A 156 -30.71 0.57 -10.58
C LYS A 156 -31.57 0.28 -11.81
N ARG A 157 -31.85 -1.01 -12.04
CA ARG A 157 -32.86 -1.46 -13.00
C ARG A 157 -34.25 -1.12 -12.50
#